data_AF-A0AAV4EPQ4-F1
#
_entry.id   AF-A0AAV4EPQ4-F1
#
_cell.length_a   1.000
_cell.length_b   1.000
_cell.length_c   1.000
_cell.angle_alpha   90.00
_cell.angle_beta   90.00
_cell.angle_gamma   90.00
#
_symmetry.space_group_name_H-M   'P 1'
#
loop_
_entity.id
_entity.type
_entity.pdbx_description
1 polymer ?
#
loop_
_entity_poly.entity_id
_entity_poly.type
_entity_poly.pdbx_seq_one_letter_code
_entity_poly.pdbx_strand_id
1 'polypeptide(L)'
;MEKSWQLPFGTPRGVIFVDFLSRGETVNSDSYIDTLKRLWAKILRVRPDMDIGNVLLLYDNAQRQTSIRTKETIALFGWTYSTTFIVIA
;
A
#
# COMPACT_ATOMS: atom_id res chain seq x y z
N MET A 1 9.15 -20.15 -11.19
CA MET A 1 7.90 -19.39 -11.39
C MET A 1 8.25 -17.91 -11.39
N GLU A 2 8.21 -17.29 -12.57
CA GLU A 2 8.76 -15.97 -12.83
C GLU A 2 7.73 -14.90 -12.42
N LYS A 3 8.07 -14.07 -11.44
CA LYS A 3 7.18 -13.05 -10.84
C LYS A 3 7.27 -11.78 -11.68
N SER A 4 6.14 -11.23 -12.15
CA SER A 4 6.15 -10.13 -13.13
C SER A 4 6.04 -8.71 -12.54
N TRP A 5 5.44 -8.51 -11.36
CA TRP A 5 5.30 -7.18 -10.73
C TRP A 5 5.35 -7.27 -9.20
N GLN A 6 5.92 -6.25 -8.55
CA GLN A 6 6.09 -6.15 -7.10
C GLN A 6 5.45 -4.86 -6.59
N LEU A 7 4.74 -4.93 -5.47
CA LEU A 7 4.26 -3.75 -4.73
C LEU A 7 5.04 -3.66 -3.41
N PRO A 8 6.21 -2.98 -3.38
CA PRO A 8 6.98 -2.80 -2.16
C PRO A 8 6.38 -1.68 -1.31
N PHE A 9 6.19 -1.97 -0.03
CA PHE A 9 5.82 -1.01 1.01
C PHE A 9 6.95 -0.94 2.03
N GLY A 10 7.45 0.26 2.28
CA GLY A 10 8.59 0.49 3.15
C GLY A 10 8.47 1.78 3.94
N THR A 11 9.33 1.87 4.95
CA THR A 11 9.60 3.08 5.72
C THR A 11 11.04 3.49 5.45
N PRO A 12 11.51 4.66 5.93
CA PRO A 12 12.93 4.99 5.90
C PRO A 12 13.83 3.96 6.60
N ARG A 13 13.27 3.09 7.46
CA ARG A 13 13.97 1.98 8.13
C ARG A 13 14.01 0.69 7.30
N GLY A 14 13.49 0.71 6.08
CA GLY A 14 13.47 -0.44 5.15
C GLY A 14 12.07 -0.95 4.79
N VAL A 15 12.06 -1.98 3.95
CA VAL A 15 10.85 -2.61 3.41
C VAL A 15 10.14 -3.44 4.48
N ILE A 16 8.82 -3.29 4.57
CA ILE A 16 7.96 -4.00 5.52
C ILE A 16 7.19 -5.13 4.82
N PHE A 17 6.73 -4.89 3.60
CA PHE A 17 5.86 -5.81 2.88
C PHE A 17 6.12 -5.70 1.38
N VAL A 18 6.11 -6.84 0.69
CA VAL A 18 6.15 -6.93 -0.76
C VAL A 18 5.07 -7.91 -1.15
N ASP A 19 4.13 -7.46 -1.96
CA ASP A 19 3.12 -8.33 -2.55
C ASP A 19 3.46 -8.66 -4.00
N PHE A 20 3.04 -9.86 -4.44
CA PHE A 20 3.28 -10.35 -5.78
C PHE A 20 1.97 -10.69 -6.45
N LEU A 21 1.76 -10.14 -7.63
CA LEU A 21 0.62 -10.49 -8.47
C LEU A 21 0.94 -11.71 -9.32
N SER A 22 -0.09 -12.50 -9.60
CA SER A 22 0.03 -13.58 -10.58
C SER A 22 0.29 -12.99 -11.96
N ARG A 23 0.94 -13.77 -12.84
CA ARG A 23 1.22 -13.32 -14.21
C ARG A 23 -0.10 -13.02 -14.94
N GLY A 24 -0.22 -11.82 -15.50
CA GLY A 24 -1.43 -11.37 -16.20
C GLY A 24 -2.51 -10.79 -15.28
N GLU A 25 -2.34 -10.88 -13.96
CA GLU A 25 -3.21 -10.23 -13.00
C GLU A 25 -2.88 -8.74 -12.91
N THR A 26 -3.92 -7.91 -12.85
CA THR A 26 -3.76 -6.45 -12.74
C THR A 26 -4.30 -5.99 -11.40
N VAL A 27 -3.60 -5.04 -10.79
CA VAL A 27 -4.12 -4.36 -9.58
C VAL A 27 -5.41 -3.63 -9.95
N ASN A 28 -6.50 -4.07 -9.35
CA ASN A 28 -7.77 -3.38 -9.30
C ASN A 28 -8.02 -2.90 -7.85
N SER A 29 -9.08 -2.13 -7.61
CA SER A 29 -9.29 -1.56 -6.28
C SER A 29 -9.52 -2.61 -5.18
N ASP A 30 -10.21 -3.71 -5.48
CA ASP A 30 -10.51 -4.75 -4.48
C ASP A 30 -9.24 -5.53 -4.10
N SER A 31 -8.44 -5.95 -5.08
CA SER A 31 -7.13 -6.58 -4.86
C SER A 31 -6.15 -5.65 -4.13
N TYR A 32 -6.21 -4.34 -4.40
CA TYR A 32 -5.41 -3.35 -3.67
C TYR A 32 -5.88 -3.20 -2.22
N ILE A 33 -7.19 -3.17 -1.96
CA ILE A 33 -7.74 -3.14 -0.60
C ILE A 33 -7.28 -4.36 0.20
N ASP A 34 -7.29 -5.55 -0.40
CA ASP A 34 -6.80 -6.76 0.28
C ASP A 34 -5.28 -6.70 0.52
N THR A 35 -4.53 -6.11 -0.40
CA THR A 35 -3.10 -5.81 -0.20
C THR A 35 -2.90 -4.88 1.00
N LEU A 36 -3.71 -3.82 1.14
CA LEU A 36 -3.62 -2.89 2.28
C LEU A 36 -3.99 -3.57 3.62
N LYS A 37 -4.98 -4.46 3.64
CA LYS A 37 -5.32 -5.26 4.84
C LYS A 37 -4.15 -6.18 5.24
N ARG A 38 -3.51 -6.83 4.26
CA ARG A 38 -2.32 -7.67 4.50
C ARG A 38 -1.15 -6.82 5.02
N LEU A 39 -0.95 -5.64 4.44
CA LEU A 39 0.06 -4.68 4.90
C LEU A 39 -0.19 -4.25 6.36
N TRP A 40 -1.42 -3.88 6.71
CA TRP A 40 -1.81 -3.52 8.08
C TRP A 40 -1.43 -4.61 9.08
N ALA A 41 -1.84 -5.86 8.82
CA ALA A 41 -1.52 -7.00 9.67
C ALA A 41 0.01 -7.24 9.77
N LYS A 42 0.75 -7.00 8.68
CA LYS A 42 2.21 -7.14 8.65
C LYS A 42 2.90 -6.06 9.48
N ILE A 43 2.45 -4.80 9.38
CA ILE A 43 3.03 -3.69 10.15
C ILE A 43 2.85 -3.95 11.64
N LEU A 44 1.63 -4.30 12.08
CA LEU A 44 1.35 -4.65 13.48
C LEU A 44 2.32 -5.72 14.03
N ARG A 45 2.69 -6.69 13.20
CA ARG A 45 3.58 -7.78 13.59
C ARG A 45 5.06 -7.40 13.58
N VAL A 46 5.50 -6.60 12.60
CA VAL A 46 6.92 -6.35 12.29
C VAL A 46 7.42 -5.01 12.84
N ARG A 47 6.50 -4.09 13.13
CA ARG A 47 6.75 -2.75 13.68
C ARG A 47 5.69 -2.42 14.75
N PRO A 48 5.65 -3.17 15.86
CA PRO A 48 4.71 -2.87 16.95
C PRO A 48 4.98 -1.51 17.61
N ASP A 49 6.16 -0.93 17.37
CA ASP A 49 6.56 0.41 17.79
C ASP A 49 5.97 1.54 16.91
N MET A 50 5.42 1.21 15.75
CA MET A 50 4.87 2.18 14.82
C MET A 50 3.42 2.53 15.19
N ASP A 51 3.11 3.82 15.21
CA ASP A 51 1.72 4.30 15.32
C ASP A 51 0.96 4.01 14.02
N ILE A 52 0.40 2.81 13.95
CA ILE A 52 -0.34 2.33 12.79
C ILE A 52 -1.62 3.12 12.54
N GLY A 53 -2.14 3.85 13.53
CA GLY A 53 -3.32 4.70 13.36
C GLY A 53 -3.01 6.02 12.65
N ASN A 54 -1.74 6.33 12.41
CA ASN A 54 -1.29 7.60 11.84
C ASN A 54 -0.19 7.38 10.79
N VAL A 55 -0.54 6.68 9.71
CA VAL A 55 0.37 6.42 8.58
C VAL A 55 0.07 7.37 7.43
N LEU A 56 1.12 7.95 6.85
CA LEU A 56 1.05 8.62 5.56
C LEU A 56 1.46 7.64 4.45
N LEU A 57 0.51 7.28 3.59
CA LEU A 57 0.78 6.52 2.39
C LEU A 57 1.27 7.44 1.26
N LEU A 58 2.47 7.12 0.77
CA LEU A 58 3.06 7.73 -0.42
C LEU A 58 2.95 6.71 -1.56
N TYR A 59 2.16 7.01 -2.59
CA TYR A 59 1.99 6.15 -3.75
C TYR A 59 1.74 6.96 -5.03
N ASP A 60 1.90 6.34 -6.20
CA ASP A 60 1.74 7.02 -7.48
C ASP A 60 0.25 7.29 -7.79
N ASN A 61 -0.05 8.36 -8.54
CA ASN A 61 -1.45 8.73 -8.84
C ASN A 61 -2.09 7.82 -9.91
N ALA A 62 -1.88 6.51 -9.83
CA ALA A 62 -2.54 5.55 -10.71
C ALA A 62 -4.06 5.57 -10.44
N GLN A 63 -4.84 5.78 -11.50
CA GLN A 63 -6.31 5.96 -11.46
C GLN A 63 -7.07 4.86 -10.68
N ARG A 64 -6.49 3.67 -10.54
CA ARG A 64 -7.09 2.52 -9.85
C ARG A 64 -6.91 2.56 -8.32
N GLN A 65 -5.88 3.28 -7.86
CA GLN A 65 -5.55 3.49 -6.44
C GLN A 65 -6.23 4.75 -5.88
N THR A 66 -6.93 5.52 -6.72
CA THR A 66 -7.71 6.70 -6.33
C THR A 66 -9.22 6.47 -6.31
N SER A 67 -9.66 5.21 -6.41
CA SER A 67 -11.08 4.86 -6.29
C SER A 67 -11.63 5.23 -4.92
N ILE A 68 -12.93 5.52 -4.86
CA ILE A 68 -13.62 5.89 -3.63
C ILE A 68 -13.45 4.81 -2.56
N ARG A 69 -13.59 3.53 -2.95
CA ARG A 69 -13.44 2.39 -2.03
C ARG A 69 -12.05 2.28 -1.42
N THR A 70 -11.01 2.54 -2.21
CA THR A 70 -9.63 2.55 -1.70
C THR A 70 -9.45 3.70 -0.71
N LYS A 71 -9.98 4.89 -1.00
CA LYS A 71 -9.92 6.05 -0.09
C LYS A 71 -10.66 5.80 1.22
N GLU A 72 -11.86 5.21 1.16
CA GLU A 72 -12.64 4.82 2.33
C GLU A 72 -11.87 3.81 3.20
N THR A 73 -11.24 2.81 2.57
CA THR A 73 -10.42 1.82 3.29
C THR A 73 -9.23 2.46 3.99
N ILE A 74 -8.52 3.37 3.31
CA ILE A 74 -7.40 4.12 3.90
C ILE A 74 -7.89 4.95 5.09
N ALA A 75 -9.04 5.61 4.98
CA ALA A 75 -9.62 6.38 6.08
C ALA A 75 -10.05 5.50 7.26
N LEU A 76 -10.59 4.29 7.03
CA LEU A 76 -10.93 3.33 8.08
C LEU A 76 -9.70 2.86 8.89
N PHE A 77 -8.53 2.87 8.26
CA PHE A 77 -7.25 2.60 8.90
C PHE A 77 -6.69 3.81 9.68
N GLY A 78 -7.34 4.98 9.61
CA GLY A 78 -6.78 6.23 10.15
C GLY A 78 -5.61 6.78 9.33
N TRP A 79 -5.36 6.20 8.16
CA TRP A 79 -4.25 6.58 7.31
C TRP A 79 -4.59 7.81 6.49
N THR A 80 -3.56 8.59 6.17
CA THR A 80 -3.61 9.68 5.21
C THR A 80 -2.86 9.27 3.94
N TYR A 81 -3.16 9.91 2.81
CA TYR A 81 -2.46 9.66 1.56
C TYR A 81 -2.08 10.98 0.89
N SER A 82 -0.95 10.98 0.19
CA SER A 82 -0.52 12.11 -0.64
C SER A 82 -0.61 11.72 -2.11
N THR A 83 -1.32 12.51 -2.91
CA THR A 83 -1.41 12.36 -4.37
C THR A 83 -0.45 13.28 -5.13
N THR A 84 0.42 14.00 -4.42
CA THR A 84 1.38 14.91 -5.02
C THR A 84 2.43 14.11 -5.77
N PHE A 85 2.67 14.44 -7.05
CA PHE A 85 3.75 13.87 -7.86
C PHE A 85 5.04 13.82 -7.05
N ILE A 86 5.47 12.61 -6.69
CA ILE A 86 6.81 12.41 -6.16
C ILE A 86 7.72 12.49 -7.38
N VAL A 87 8.22 13.69 -7.69
CA VAL A 87 9.44 13.83 -8.49
C VAL A 87 10.55 13.30 -7.61
N ILE A 88 10.91 12.04 -7.82
CA ILE A 88 12.19 11.52 -7.34
C ILE A 88 13.24 12.18 -8.25
N ALA A 89 13.87 13.24 -7.76
CA ALA A 89 15.06 13.83 -8.38
C ALA A 89 16.26 12.89 -8.20
#